data_AF-A0A158CTU4-F1
#
_entry.id   AF-A0A158CTU4-F1
#
_cell.length_a   1.000
_cell.length_b   1.000
_cell.length_c   1.000
_cell.angle_alpha   90.00
_cell.angle_beta   90.00
_cell.angle_gamma   90.00
#
_symmetry.space_group_name_H-M   'P 1'
#
loop_
_entity.id
_entity.type
_entity.pdbx_description
1 polymer ?
#
loop_
_entity_poly.entity_id
_entity_poly.type
_entity_poly.pdbx_seq_one_letter_code
_entity_poly.pdbx_strand_id
1 'polypeptide(L)' 'MDLEAESELLRKADRDIEAGRARIERQKAIVRRFVCAGHDIESAVALLKSLEGALEAMQAHRVLIEEHVAHLQRERTKSC' A
#
# COMPACT_ATOMS: atom_id res chain seq x y z
N MET A 1 -18.67 -12.90 -8.26
CA MET A 1 -17.86 -12.54 -7.07
C MET A 1 -18.79 -11.84 -6.09
N ASP A 2 -18.64 -12.07 -4.78
CA ASP A 2 -19.53 -11.48 -3.77
C ASP A 2 -18.98 -10.12 -3.29
N LEU A 3 -19.88 -9.15 -3.12
CA LEU A 3 -19.58 -7.81 -2.65
C LEU A 3 -18.92 -7.80 -1.27
N GLU A 4 -19.27 -8.76 -0.42
CA GLU A 4 -18.67 -8.92 0.92
C GLU A 4 -17.20 -9.31 0.83
N ALA A 5 -16.86 -10.28 -0.02
CA ALA A 5 -15.48 -10.70 -0.24
C ALA A 5 -14.61 -9.57 -0.79
N GLU A 6 -15.12 -8.80 -1.76
CA GLU A 6 -14.39 -7.67 -2.34
C GLU A 6 -14.18 -6.52 -1.33
N SER A 7 -15.17 -6.29 -0.46
CA SER A 7 -15.07 -5.30 0.62
C SER A 7 -14.01 -5.69 1.66
N GLU A 8 -13.86 -6.98 1.96
CA GLU A 8 -12.79 -7.47 2.84
C GLU A 8 -11.40 -7.33 2.20
N LEU A 9 -11.28 -7.57 0.89
CA LEU A 9 -10.04 -7.31 0.16
C LEU A 9 -9.65 -5.83 0.22
N LEU A 10 -10.62 -4.93 0.09
CA LEU A 10 -10.38 -3.49 0.24
C LEU A 10 -9.88 -3.12 1.64
N ARG A 11 -10.56 -3.62 2.69
CA ARG A 11 -10.11 -3.40 4.08
C ARG A 11 -8.72 -3.96 4.35
N LYS A 12 -8.39 -5.10 3.75
CA LYS A 12 -7.03 -5.67 3.86
C LYS A 12 -6.01 -4.77 3.14
N ALA A 13 -6.32 -4.31 1.94
CA ALA A 13 -5.46 -3.39 1.19
C ALA A 13 -5.20 -2.10 1.99
N ASP A 14 -6.22 -1.53 2.64
CA ASP A 14 -6.07 -0.36 3.54
C ASP A 14 -5.03 -0.61 4.64
N ARG A 15 -5.19 -1.73 5.38
CA ARG A 15 -4.28 -2.10 6.47
C ARG A 15 -2.86 -2.34 5.98
N ASP A 16 -2.70 -3.03 4.86
CA ASP A 16 -1.38 -3.35 4.30
C ASP A 16 -0.67 -2.07 3.86
N ILE A 17 -1.38 -1.11 3.24
CA ILE A 17 -0.82 0.17 2.82
C ILE A 17 -0.44 1.03 4.04
N GLU A 18 -1.26 1.06 5.09
CA GLU A 18 -0.92 1.74 6.34
C GLU A 18 0.34 1.15 6.99
N ALA A 19 0.43 -0.18 7.09
CA ALA A 19 1.60 -0.87 7.59
C ALA A 19 2.85 -0.58 6.73
N GLY A 20 2.68 -0.53 5.41
CA GLY A 20 3.73 -0.16 4.44
C GLY A 20 4.25 1.26 4.66
N ARG A 21 3.35 2.24 4.81
CA ARG A 21 3.71 3.63 5.14
C ARG A 21 4.51 3.71 6.44
N ALA A 22 4.01 3.07 7.50
CA ALA A 22 4.71 3.05 8.78
C ALA A 22 6.10 2.41 8.69
N ARG A 23 6.25 1.37 7.86
CA ARG A 23 7.55 0.74 7.60
C ARG A 23 8.51 1.67 6.87
N ILE A 24 8.05 2.38 5.84
CA ILE A 24 8.86 3.34 5.09
C ILE A 24 9.38 4.45 6.00
N GLU A 25 8.52 5.01 6.86
CA GLU A 25 8.95 6.06 7.80
C GLU A 25 10.00 5.56 8.81
N ARG A 26 9.86 4.31 9.29
CA ARG A 26 10.92 3.68 10.12
C ARG A 26 12.23 3.52 9.35
N GLN A 27 12.18 3.10 8.08
CA GLN A 27 13.39 2.94 7.26
C GLN A 27 14.05 4.29 6.95
N LYS A 28 13.28 5.35 6.69
CA LYS A 28 13.81 6.73 6.54
C LYS A 28 14.58 7.17 7.79
N ALA A 29 14.04 6.90 8.98
CA ALA A 29 14.72 7.22 10.24
C ALA A 29 16.05 6.45 10.40
N ILE A 30 16.09 5.17 10.01
CA ILE A 30 17.31 4.36 10.02
C ILE A 30 18.35 4.91 9.05
N VAL A 31 17.96 5.23 7.82
CA VAL A 31 18.86 5.85 6.82
C VAL A 31 19.46 7.14 7.35
N ARG A 32 18.65 8.03 7.94
CA ARG A 32 19.15 9.27 8.56
C ARG A 32 20.19 8.99 9.65
N ARG A 33 19.98 7.97 10.48
CA ARG A 33 20.95 7.58 11.51
C ARG A 33 22.27 7.08 10.91
N PHE A 34 22.21 6.32 9.82
CA PHE A 34 23.40 5.84 9.12
C PHE A 34 24.20 6.97 8.48
N VAL A 35 23.51 7.96 7.89
CA VAL A 35 24.15 9.19 7.39
C VAL A 35 24.92 9.90 8.50
N CYS A 36 24.27 10.13 9.65
CA CYS A 36 24.92 10.82 10.77
C CYS A 36 26.14 10.07 11.33
N ALA A 37 26.15 8.74 11.22
CA ALA A 37 27.27 7.90 11.65
C ALA A 37 28.36 7.74 10.58
N GLY A 38 28.21 8.37 9.40
CA GLY A 38 29.18 8.30 8.31
C GLY A 38 29.23 6.95 7.59
N HIS A 39 28.18 6.12 7.71
CA HIS A 39 28.10 4.86 6.98
C HIS A 39 27.77 5.09 5.51
N ASP A 40 28.22 4.17 4.65
CA ASP A 40 27.67 4.06 3.30
C ASP A 40 26.19 3.67 3.38
N ILE A 41 25.36 4.43 2.68
CA ILE A 41 23.90 4.32 2.70
C ILE A 41 23.33 3.90 1.35
N GLU A 42 24.15 3.64 0.33
CA GLU A 42 23.65 3.37 -1.03
C GLU A 42 22.63 2.22 -1.03
N SER A 43 22.98 1.09 -0.40
CA SER A 43 22.09 -0.06 -0.27
C SER A 43 20.81 0.24 0.53
N ALA A 44 20.92 1.08 1.57
CA ALA A 44 19.77 1.45 2.40
C ALA A 44 18.81 2.38 1.65
N VAL A 45 19.33 3.29 0.83
CA VAL A 45 18.54 4.15 -0.06
C VAL A 45 17.88 3.34 -1.16
N ALA A 46 18.59 2.38 -1.76
CA ALA A 46 18.03 1.48 -2.78
C ALA A 46 16.85 0.67 -2.21
N LEU A 47 17.01 0.09 -1.02
CA LEU A 47 15.93 -0.60 -0.32
C LEU A 47 14.73 0.32 -0.05
N LEU A 48 14.98 1.54 0.42
CA LEU A 48 13.91 2.50 0.67
C LEU A 48 13.12 2.81 -0.60
N LYS A 49 13.78 3.05 -1.73
CA LYS A 49 13.13 3.26 -3.03
C LYS A 49 12.30 2.06 -3.46
N SER A 50 12.79 0.83 -3.26
CA SER A 50 12.02 -0.38 -3.57
C SER A 50 10.76 -0.50 -2.71
N LEU A 51 10.82 -0.13 -1.44
CA LEU A 51 9.66 -0.12 -0.55
C LEU A 51 8.64 0.95 -0.96
N GLU A 52 9.10 2.13 -1.35
CA GLU A 52 8.25 3.21 -1.87
C GLU A 52 7.53 2.78 -3.15
N GLY A 53 8.24 2.19 -4.12
CA GLY A 53 7.61 1.66 -5.34
C GLY A 53 6.63 0.51 -5.06
N ALA A 54 6.92 -0.36 -4.10
CA ALA A 54 5.96 -1.40 -3.68
C ALA A 54 4.69 -0.81 -3.06
N LEU A 55 4.83 0.25 -2.25
CA LEU A 55 3.68 0.96 -1.67
C LEU A 55 2.82 1.62 -2.76
N GLU A 56 3.44 2.24 -3.77
CA GLU A 56 2.73 2.81 -4.91
C GLU A 56 1.94 1.74 -5.68
N ALA A 57 2.54 0.58 -5.95
CA ALA A 57 1.86 -0.53 -6.60
C ALA A 57 0.65 -1.03 -5.77
N MET A 58 0.80 -1.11 -4.45
CA MET A 58 -0.32 -1.48 -3.56
C MET A 58 -1.45 -0.44 -3.58
N GLN A 59 -1.12 0.86 -3.62
CA GLN A 59 -2.11 1.92 -3.72
C GLN A 59 -2.86 1.85 -5.06
N ALA A 60 -2.15 1.62 -6.17
CA ALA A 60 -2.77 1.42 -7.47
C ALA A 60 -3.71 0.20 -7.48
N HIS A 61 -3.28 -0.92 -6.88
CA HIS A 61 -4.11 -2.11 -6.75
C HIS A 61 -5.38 -1.86 -5.92
N ARG A 62 -5.28 -1.09 -4.82
CA ARG A 62 -6.43 -0.70 -4.00
C ARG A 62 -7.49 0.05 -4.82
N VAL A 63 -7.08 0.97 -5.70
CA VAL A 63 -8.00 1.71 -6.57
C VAL A 63 -8.79 0.76 -7.47
N LEU A 64 -8.13 -0.26 -8.04
CA LEU A 64 -8.82 -1.26 -8.87
C LEU A 64 -9.87 -2.06 -8.08
N ILE A 65 -9.58 -2.40 -6.82
CA ILE A 65 -10.54 -3.06 -5.93
C ILE A 65 -11.73 -2.13 -5.67
N GLU A 66 -11.50 -0.83 -5.40
CA GLU A 66 -12.57 0.14 -5.17
C GLU A 66 -13.49 0.31 -6.38
N GLU A 67 -12.92 0.40 -7.58
CA GLU A 67 -13.67 0.47 -8.84
C GLU A 67 -14.56 -0.76 -9.02
N HIS A 68 -14.03 -1.94 -8.67
CA HIS A 68 -14.76 -3.19 -8.77
C HIS A 68 -15.88 -3.31 -7.71
N VAL A 69 -15.63 -2.93 -6.46
CA VAL A 69 -16.66 -2.82 -5.41
C VAL A 69 -17.79 -1.91 -5.86
N ALA A 70 -17.45 -0.72 -6.39
CA ALA A 70 -18.44 0.25 -6.85
C ALA A 70 -19.26 -0.28 -8.03
N HIS A 71 -18.65 -1.07 -8.92
CA HIS A 71 -19.35 -1.76 -10.00
C HIS A 71 -20.37 -2.77 -9.45
N LEU A 72 -19.95 -3.66 -8.55
CA LEU A 72 -20.83 -4.68 -7.94
C LEU A 72 -22.00 -4.07 -7.16
N GLN A 73 -21.77 -2.95 -6.47
CA GLN A 73 -22.84 -2.20 -5.77
C GLN A 73 -23.89 -1.66 -6.74
N ARG A 74 -23.46 -1.13 -7.90
CA ARG A 74 -24.38 -0.64 -8.95
C ARG A 74 -25.18 -1.77 -9.59
N GLU A 75 -24.59 -2.94 -9.80
CA GLU A 75 -25.31 -4.09 -10.34
C GLU A 75 -26.38 -4.61 -9.37
N ARG A 76 -26.06 -4.70 -8.06
CA ARG A 76 -27.03 -5.11 -7.04
C ARG A 76 -28.21 -4.14 -6.89
N THR A 77 -27.97 -2.83 -7.02
CA THR A 77 -29.02 -1.80 -6.91
C THR A 77 -29.91 -1.69 -8.14
N LYS A 78 -29.42 -2.06 -9.32
CA LYS A 78 -30.23 -2.15 -10.56
C LYS A 78 -31.11 -3.39 -10.64
N SER A 79 -30.81 -4.40 -9.84
CA SER A 79 -31.52 -5.69 -9.84
C SER A 79 -32.63 -5.79 -8.78
N CYS A 80 -32.95 -4.68 -8.10
CA CYS A 80 -34.07 -4.53 -7.17
C CYS A 80 -35.09 -3.53 -7.74
#